data_AF-A0A920UV42-F1
#
_entry.id   AF-A0A920UV42-F1
#
_cell.length_a   1.000
_cell.length_b   1.000
_cell.length_c   1.000
_cell.angle_alpha   90.00
_cell.angle_beta   90.00
_cell.angle_gamma   90.00
#
_symmetry.space_group_name_H-M   'P 1'
#
loop_
_entity.id
_entity.type
_entity.pdbx_description
1 polymer ?
#
loop_
_entity_poly.entity_id
_entity_poly.type
_entity_poly.pdbx_seq_one_letter_code
_entity_poly.pdbx_strand_id
1 'polypeptide(L)'
;MAIHLNRTANEGHKINQQKELPPIFMQIGAKTKFSFDELLLKTLRKQASNRTAESVLSHELMLYDTQAPNLIGLNQDFIASARLDNLLSCYLACHALIESNNKNPSVVVCNDHEEVGSVRLPVQKGPFF
;
A
#
# COMPACT_ATOMS: atom_id res chain seq x y z
N MET A 1 -21.02 -1.82 -8.65
CA MET A 1 -22.15 -1.65 -9.61
C MET A 1 -23.33 -1.03 -8.88
N ALA A 2 -24.04 -0.08 -9.49
CA ALA A 2 -25.20 0.54 -8.84
C ALA A 2 -26.26 -0.53 -8.50
N ILE A 3 -26.89 -0.43 -7.32
CA ILE A 3 -27.90 -1.41 -6.85
C ILE A 3 -29.10 -1.52 -7.81
N HIS A 4 -29.45 -0.45 -8.51
CA HIS A 4 -30.46 -0.44 -9.57
C HIS A 4 -30.13 -1.39 -10.74
N LEU A 5 -28.85 -1.64 -10.99
CA LEU A 5 -28.34 -2.51 -12.04
C LEU A 5 -27.94 -3.91 -11.51
N ASN A 6 -28.05 -4.12 -10.20
CA ASN A 6 -27.76 -5.40 -9.55
C ASN A 6 -28.77 -5.66 -8.42
N ARG A 7 -29.88 -6.31 -8.75
CA ARG A 7 -30.99 -6.57 -7.80
C ARG A 7 -30.61 -7.48 -6.63
N THR A 8 -29.60 -8.33 -6.81
CA THR A 8 -29.13 -9.29 -5.81
C THR A 8 -27.87 -8.81 -5.09
N ALA A 9 -27.53 -7.51 -5.15
CA ALA A 9 -26.31 -6.96 -4.57
C ALA A 9 -26.11 -7.29 -3.07
N ASN A 10 -27.21 -7.44 -2.31
CA ASN A 10 -27.17 -7.73 -0.87
C ASN A 10 -27.17 -9.23 -0.54
N GLU A 11 -27.29 -10.12 -1.53
CA GLU A 11 -27.33 -11.58 -1.33
C GLU A 11 -25.92 -12.20 -1.27
N GLY A 12 -24.88 -11.37 -1.40
CA GLY A 12 -23.49 -11.80 -1.49
C GLY A 12 -23.11 -12.13 -2.94
N HIS A 13 -21.93 -11.67 -3.35
CA HIS A 13 -21.36 -11.97 -4.66
C HIS A 13 -19.85 -12.12 -4.51
N LYS A 14 -19.28 -13.05 -5.28
CA LYS A 14 -17.84 -13.21 -5.35
C LYS A 14 -17.26 -12.19 -6.32
N ILE A 15 -16.53 -11.22 -5.80
CA ILE A 15 -15.84 -10.21 -6.59
C ILE A 15 -14.81 -10.88 -7.51
N ASN A 16 -14.91 -10.61 -8.81
CA ASN A 16 -13.91 -11.02 -9.78
C ASN A 16 -12.72 -10.05 -9.73
N GLN A 17 -11.58 -10.52 -9.19
CA GLN A 17 -10.39 -9.69 -9.00
C GLN A 17 -9.88 -9.03 -10.30
N GLN A 18 -9.92 -9.74 -11.44
CA GLN A 18 -9.40 -9.23 -12.71
C GLN A 18 -10.32 -8.19 -13.36
N LYS A 19 -11.64 -8.36 -13.24
CA LYS A 19 -12.63 -7.54 -13.95
C LYS A 19 -13.19 -6.39 -13.12
N GLU A 20 -13.22 -6.54 -11.79
CA GLU A 20 -13.95 -5.63 -10.90
C GLU A 20 -13.05 -4.78 -9.99
N LEU A 21 -11.76 -5.14 -9.83
CA LEU A 21 -10.80 -4.36 -9.04
C LEU A 21 -9.91 -3.36 -9.83
N PRO A 22 -9.77 -3.40 -11.17
CA PRO A 22 -9.03 -2.36 -11.86
C PRO A 22 -9.62 -0.96 -11.58
N PRO A 23 -8.86 -0.03 -10.98
CA PRO A 23 -9.37 1.28 -10.62
C PRO A 23 -9.52 2.18 -11.86
N ILE A 24 -10.46 3.12 -11.79
CA ILE A 24 -10.58 4.19 -12.79
C ILE A 24 -9.71 5.36 -12.32
N PHE A 25 -8.71 5.72 -13.12
CA PHE A 25 -7.76 6.78 -12.77
C PHE A 25 -8.07 8.11 -13.47
N MET A 26 -8.35 8.07 -14.77
CA MET A 26 -8.65 9.28 -15.55
C MET A 26 -9.45 8.97 -16.81
N GLN A 27 -10.06 10.00 -17.38
CA GLN A 27 -10.66 9.96 -18.71
C GLN A 27 -9.76 10.71 -19.70
N ILE A 28 -9.55 10.14 -20.89
CA ILE A 28 -8.77 10.75 -21.97
C ILE A 28 -9.67 11.03 -23.17
N GLY A 29 -9.33 12.07 -23.95
CA GLY A 29 -10.03 12.37 -25.19
C GLY A 29 -9.76 11.31 -26.26
N ALA A 30 -10.71 11.12 -27.19
CA ALA A 30 -10.66 10.04 -28.19
C ALA A 30 -9.41 10.05 -29.11
N LYS A 31 -8.72 11.18 -29.23
CA LYS A 31 -7.48 11.33 -30.05
C LYS A 31 -6.22 11.48 -29.21
N THR A 32 -6.33 11.45 -27.88
CA THR A 32 -5.21 11.66 -26.96
C THR A 32 -4.54 10.31 -26.68
N LYS A 33 -3.23 10.22 -26.95
CA LYS A 33 -2.43 9.07 -26.50
C LYS A 33 -2.09 9.23 -25.02
N PHE A 34 -2.12 8.14 -24.28
CA PHE A 34 -1.75 8.11 -22.87
C PHE A 34 -0.54 7.18 -22.67
N SER A 35 0.45 7.66 -21.91
CA SER A 35 1.57 6.87 -21.44
C SER A 35 1.65 7.01 -19.93
N PHE A 36 1.58 5.88 -19.22
CA PHE A 36 1.68 5.86 -17.77
C PHE A 36 3.09 6.25 -17.31
N ASP A 37 4.13 5.83 -18.02
CA ASP A 37 5.52 6.16 -17.69
C ASP A 37 5.79 7.67 -17.82
N GLU A 38 5.22 8.33 -18.83
CA GLU A 38 5.31 9.79 -18.98
C GLU A 38 4.61 10.51 -17.81
N LEU A 39 3.46 9.99 -17.37
CA LEU A 39 2.75 10.51 -16.21
C LEU A 39 3.57 10.36 -14.92
N LEU A 40 4.17 9.18 -14.70
CA LEU A 40 5.05 8.92 -13.57
C LEU A 40 6.28 9.84 -13.61
N LEU A 41 6.96 9.93 -14.75
CA LEU A 41 8.12 10.78 -14.95
C LEU A 41 7.80 12.26 -14.67
N LYS A 42 6.66 12.74 -15.17
CA LYS A 42 6.17 14.10 -14.91
C LYS A 42 5.89 14.32 -13.42
N THR A 43 5.37 13.32 -12.73
CA THR A 43 5.09 13.38 -11.29
C THR A 43 6.38 13.40 -10.47
N LEU A 44 7.33 12.52 -10.79
CA LEU A 44 8.64 12.44 -10.15
C LEU A 44 9.42 13.74 -10.29
N ARG A 45 9.46 14.35 -11.49
CA ARG A 45 10.17 15.62 -11.74
C ARG A 45 9.68 16.81 -10.91
N LYS A 46 8.50 16.72 -10.26
CA LYS A 46 8.05 17.72 -9.29
C LYS A 46 8.87 17.70 -8.00
N GLN A 47 9.45 16.55 -7.64
CA GLN A 47 10.33 16.39 -6.49
C GLN A 47 11.74 16.91 -6.83
N ALA A 48 12.36 17.64 -5.90
CA ALA A 48 13.66 18.28 -6.13
C ALA A 48 14.76 17.27 -6.50
N SER A 49 14.74 16.08 -5.89
CA SER A 49 15.72 15.00 -6.13
C SER A 49 15.64 14.39 -7.53
N ASN A 50 14.50 14.51 -8.21
CA ASN A 50 14.20 13.76 -9.45
C ASN A 50 14.01 14.69 -10.66
N ARG A 51 14.39 15.96 -10.57
CA ARG A 51 14.14 16.98 -11.62
C ARG A 51 14.80 16.67 -12.96
N THR A 52 15.96 16.01 -12.96
CA THR A 52 16.73 15.64 -14.15
C THR A 52 16.45 14.21 -14.64
N ALA A 53 15.53 13.47 -14.01
CA ALA A 53 15.22 12.11 -14.43
C ALA A 53 14.78 12.09 -15.89
N GLU A 54 15.32 11.18 -16.70
CA GLU A 54 15.08 11.12 -18.15
C GLU A 54 13.97 10.13 -18.53
N SER A 55 13.89 9.01 -17.82
CA SER A 55 12.95 7.92 -18.12
C SER A 55 12.59 7.12 -16.85
N VAL A 56 11.49 6.38 -16.93
CA VAL A 56 11.09 5.36 -15.94
C VAL A 56 11.47 4.00 -16.52
N LEU A 57 12.26 3.21 -15.79
CA LEU A 57 12.68 1.87 -16.24
C LEU A 57 11.69 0.78 -15.81
N SER A 58 11.18 0.88 -14.59
CA SER A 58 10.20 -0.02 -13.98
C SER A 58 9.56 0.66 -12.77
N HIS A 59 8.44 0.14 -12.29
CA HIS A 59 7.76 0.63 -11.10
C HIS A 59 7.09 -0.52 -10.34
N GLU A 60 7.05 -0.38 -9.01
CA GLU A 60 6.23 -1.19 -8.11
C GLU A 60 5.38 -0.21 -7.31
N LEU A 61 4.07 -0.20 -7.57
CA LEU A 61 3.14 0.78 -7.02
C LEU A 61 1.98 0.07 -6.34
N MET A 62 1.62 0.56 -5.16
CA MET A 62 0.51 0.04 -4.37
C MET A 62 -0.59 1.10 -4.29
N LEU A 63 -1.83 0.68 -4.54
CA LEU A 63 -3.00 1.51 -4.22
C LEU A 63 -3.20 1.47 -2.71
N TYR A 64 -3.53 2.61 -2.13
CA TYR A 64 -3.83 2.72 -0.71
C TYR A 64 -4.97 3.71 -0.49
N ASP A 65 -5.68 3.54 0.62
CA ASP A 65 -6.73 4.45 1.04
C ASP A 65 -6.12 5.79 1.48
N THR A 66 -6.66 6.91 0.95
CA THR A 66 -6.24 8.26 1.33
C THR A 66 -6.90 8.75 2.61
N GLN A 67 -7.90 8.04 3.12
CA GLN A 67 -8.49 8.31 4.43
C GLN A 67 -7.45 8.12 5.54
N ALA A 68 -7.27 9.17 6.35
CA ALA A 68 -6.35 9.13 7.48
C ALA A 68 -6.85 8.21 8.61
N PRO A 69 -5.93 7.65 9.44
CA PRO A 69 -6.29 6.93 10.65
C PRO A 69 -7.10 7.83 11.60
N ASN A 70 -8.05 7.26 12.33
CA ASN A 70 -8.84 8.00 13.32
C ASN A 70 -9.23 7.14 14.53
N LEU A 71 -9.48 7.81 15.66
CA LEU A 71 -10.16 7.18 16.79
C LEU A 71 -11.68 7.17 16.55
N ILE A 72 -12.32 6.05 16.85
CA ILE A 72 -13.75 5.83 16.65
C ILE A 72 -14.38 5.19 17.89
N GLY A 73 -15.73 5.15 17.91
CA GLY A 73 -16.51 4.75 19.08
C GLY A 73 -16.93 5.95 19.94
N LEU A 74 -17.98 5.77 20.75
CA LEU A 74 -18.58 6.85 21.54
C LEU A 74 -17.55 7.54 22.45
N ASN A 75 -16.64 6.77 23.04
CA ASN A 75 -15.56 7.27 23.90
C ASN A 75 -14.18 7.21 23.24
N GLN A 76 -14.11 7.06 21.91
CA GLN A 76 -12.83 6.96 21.18
C GLN A 76 -11.98 5.73 21.55
N ASP A 77 -12.62 4.62 21.92
CA ASP A 77 -11.97 3.40 22.41
C ASP A 77 -11.27 2.57 21.32
N PHE A 78 -11.49 2.88 20.03
CA PHE A 78 -10.98 2.08 18.92
C PHE A 78 -10.18 2.92 17.93
N ILE A 79 -9.18 2.29 17.29
CA ILE A 79 -8.41 2.88 16.19
C ILE A 79 -8.90 2.26 14.88
N ALA A 80 -9.28 3.09 13.92
CA ALA A 80 -9.55 2.68 12.55
C ALA A 80 -8.46 3.23 11.62
N SER A 81 -7.76 2.33 10.93
CA SER A 81 -6.73 2.68 9.95
C SER A 81 -6.53 1.53 8.97
N ALA A 82 -6.13 1.85 7.75
CA ALA A 82 -5.53 0.87 6.85
C ALA A 82 -4.19 0.36 7.44
N ARG A 83 -3.82 -0.88 7.10
CA ARG A 83 -2.51 -1.50 7.39
C ARG A 83 -2.15 -1.63 8.88
N LEU A 84 -3.14 -1.67 9.79
CA LEU A 84 -2.89 -1.98 11.20
C LEU A 84 -2.15 -3.31 11.33
N ASP A 85 -2.62 -4.31 10.59
CA ASP A 85 -1.87 -5.52 10.31
C ASP A 85 -0.79 -5.22 9.24
N ASN A 86 0.51 -5.25 9.53
CA ASN A 86 1.14 -5.40 10.85
C ASN A 86 1.94 -4.15 11.30
N LEU A 87 1.66 -2.97 10.70
CA LEU A 87 2.40 -1.74 11.02
C LEU A 87 2.24 -1.31 12.48
N LEU A 88 1.14 -1.68 13.14
CA LEU A 88 0.95 -1.40 14.56
C LEU A 88 2.02 -2.10 15.41
N SER A 89 2.28 -3.38 15.16
CA SER A 89 3.32 -4.13 15.88
C SER A 89 4.72 -3.62 15.54
N CYS A 90 4.99 -3.31 14.27
CA CYS A 90 6.26 -2.71 13.87
C CYS A 90 6.51 -1.38 14.60
N TYR A 91 5.50 -0.51 14.66
CA TYR A 91 5.58 0.76 15.38
C TYR A 91 5.87 0.56 16.87
N LEU A 92 5.10 -0.30 17.55
CA LEU A 92 5.27 -0.57 18.98
C LEU A 92 6.64 -1.21 19.28
N ALA A 93 7.11 -2.14 18.45
CA ALA A 93 8.41 -2.76 18.60
C ALA A 93 9.55 -1.75 18.45
N CYS A 94 9.50 -0.90 17.42
CA CYS A 94 10.48 0.17 17.23
C CYS A 94 10.45 1.18 18.38
N HIS A 95 9.26 1.60 18.82
CA HIS A 95 9.10 2.53 19.94
C HIS A 95 9.66 1.94 21.24
N ALA A 96 9.35 0.68 21.55
CA ALA A 96 9.87 0.00 22.73
C ALA A 96 11.39 -0.17 22.69
N LEU A 97 11.98 -0.41 21.51
CA LEU A 97 13.43 -0.48 21.34
C LEU A 97 14.10 0.87 21.63
N ILE A 98 13.53 1.98 21.12
CA ILE A 98 14.03 3.34 21.34
C ILE A 98 13.97 3.74 22.82
N GLU A 99 12.87 3.41 23.49
CA GLU A 99 12.65 3.71 24.92
C GLU A 99 13.35 2.71 25.87
N SER A 100 14.03 1.70 25.34
CA SER A 100 14.65 0.67 26.16
C SER A 100 15.86 1.21 26.94
N ASN A 101 16.14 0.59 28.09
CA ASN A 101 17.24 1.01 28.97
C ASN A 101 18.64 0.57 28.50
N ASN A 102 18.76 0.06 27.26
CA ASN A 102 20.01 -0.38 26.62
C ASN A 102 20.88 -1.37 27.44
N LYS A 103 20.29 -2.10 28.40
CA LYS A 103 21.04 -3.06 29.23
C LYS A 103 21.52 -4.28 28.47
N ASN A 104 20.79 -4.69 27.43
CA ASN A 104 21.14 -5.81 26.57
C ASN A 104 21.07 -5.37 25.09
N PRO A 105 21.94 -5.93 24.23
CA PRO A 105 21.77 -5.80 22.78
C PRO A 105 20.38 -6.29 22.38
N SER A 106 19.62 -5.44 21.71
CA SER A 106 18.24 -5.71 21.29
C SER A 106 18.09 -5.37 19.80
N VAL A 107 17.36 -6.21 19.06
CA VAL A 107 17.16 -6.05 17.61
C VAL A 107 15.68 -6.23 17.29
N VAL A 108 15.15 -5.36 16.43
CA VAL A 108 13.81 -5.49 15.85
C VAL A 108 13.97 -5.76 14.35
N VAL A 109 13.30 -6.82 13.87
CA VAL A 109 13.28 -7.21 12.46
C VAL A 109 11.86 -7.10 11.94
N CYS A 110 11.63 -6.19 10.98
CA CYS A 110 10.34 -6.02 10.32
C CYS A 110 10.49 -6.51 8.87
N ASN A 111 9.92 -7.69 8.60
CA ASN A 111 10.03 -8.35 7.30
C ASN A 111 8.83 -8.04 6.40
N ASP A 112 9.12 -7.95 5.10
CA ASP A 112 8.13 -7.82 4.05
C ASP A 112 7.67 -9.20 3.54
N HIS A 113 6.63 -9.24 2.71
CA HIS A 113 6.08 -10.45 2.06
C HIS A 113 5.44 -11.49 3.01
N GLU A 114 5.21 -11.16 4.28
CA GLU A 114 4.58 -12.09 5.24
C GLU A 114 3.18 -12.54 4.76
N GLU A 115 2.36 -11.60 4.29
CA GLU A 115 1.00 -11.82 3.75
C GLU A 115 0.94 -12.72 2.50
N VAL A 116 2.08 -12.99 1.87
CA VAL A 116 2.20 -13.90 0.71
C VAL A 116 3.01 -15.16 1.04
N GLY A 117 3.16 -15.48 2.33
CA GLY A 117 3.82 -16.69 2.84
C GLY A 117 5.32 -16.52 3.11
N SER A 118 5.81 -15.29 3.22
CA SER A 118 7.22 -14.93 3.47
C SER A 118 8.21 -15.45 2.42
N VAL A 119 7.72 -15.87 1.24
CA VAL A 119 8.54 -16.39 0.16
C VAL A 119 8.88 -15.25 -0.80
N ARG A 120 10.18 -15.00 -1.02
CA ARG A 120 10.66 -14.14 -2.10
C ARG A 120 10.94 -14.98 -3.36
N LEU A 121 10.99 -14.34 -4.53
CA LEU A 121 11.46 -14.96 -5.78
C LEU A 121 12.76 -15.78 -5.54
N PRO A 122 12.96 -16.92 -6.25
CA PRO A 122 13.94 -17.96 -5.90
C PRO A 122 15.42 -17.53 -5.88
N VAL A 123 15.75 -16.26 -6.13
CA VAL A 123 17.13 -15.74 -6.17
C VAL A 123 17.62 -15.24 -4.80
N GLN A 124 16.76 -15.01 -3.80
CA GLN A 124 17.22 -14.62 -2.46
C GLN A 124 16.38 -15.26 -1.34
N LYS A 125 16.63 -16.55 -1.09
CA LYS A 125 16.68 -17.04 0.30
C LYS A 125 18.02 -16.58 0.90
N GLY A 126 18.17 -15.26 1.08
CA GLY A 126 19.30 -14.69 1.81
C GLY A 126 19.03 -14.79 3.32
N PRO A 127 20.06 -15.01 4.17
CA PRO A 127 19.91 -15.12 5.60
C PRO A 127 19.82 -13.72 6.19
N PHE A 128 18.69 -13.05 6.04
CA PHE A 128 18.37 -11.87 6.84
C PHE A 128 17.42 -12.22 8.00
N PHE A 129 17.50 -13.50 8.40
CA PHE A 129 16.68 -14.29 9.34
C PHE A 129 15.41 -14.90 8.71
#